data_AF-A0A9P6LRK8-F1
#
_entry.id   AF-A0A9P6LRK8-F1
#
_cell.length_a   1.000
_cell.length_b   1.000
_cell.length_c   1.000
_cell.angle_alpha   90.00
_cell.angle_beta   90.00
_cell.angle_gamma   90.00
#
_symmetry.space_group_name_H-M   'P 1'
#
loop_
_entity.id
_entity.type
_entity.pdbx_description
1 polymer ?
#
loop_
_entity_poly.entity_id
_entity_poly.type
_entity_poly.pdbx_seq_one_letter_code
_entity_poly.pdbx_strand_id
1 'polypeptide(L)'
;MSQTPFQEFRTRDSSDVVAIPTRYDPKTKGFIMRWKDIQHHFENAKRVMNGKSGILFLTDDDLEDLQPLRISHYPDVVLEVVVTDHVPVSPSSTRTSGSTMEIKPSSSARGQARDEVTRSNQTPGGGQIYVASSGNEIGSMSSDVAAFRISEIEKDNRALMVRFQDFLSDNRTSLITPRQHRVAQDQGYPQLSKNQSINGNVDSNRSEGEQLRQLQVQVDKSLQEMYQMNQKMHQQQLQIDNLLQKTQQTHQQTDDIIQKMHQTDQRTHQLQQQITDIQESSQQMDQQTHQHQQQMDNILQQIQEGHQMLQQIHKTDRSKRQQENPSVEQIRKADQCLQETLWLQRLEFDRLMVIRSHVQALLSSTFLEIPIPRLFIVLPTPTGLVDKDGKPSPLQFRLYYLCECGSHTMNWKSNGLHEIHMAEHPGYDVDNHDAFFDKYGSYLLTMMYMVKYGAVAGGRAVPPLSSLDIAGRTDAGQGHLNYIKDNIHRFVDDTITHLEDIIRTKNCNMDPSLNWKLNLLEFDDIISHLKVKEDGN
;
A
#
# COMPACT_ATOMS: atom_id res chain seq x y z
N MET A 1 15.56 30.91 27.23
CA MET A 1 16.20 29.76 26.55
C MET A 1 15.07 28.90 26.02
N SER A 2 14.84 28.89 24.70
CA SER A 2 13.83 28.00 24.10
C SER A 2 14.33 26.56 24.23
N GLN A 3 13.54 25.68 24.85
CA GLN A 3 13.87 24.26 24.89
C GLN A 3 13.89 23.72 23.46
N THR A 4 14.95 23.01 23.08
CA THR A 4 15.05 22.36 21.77
C THR A 4 14.05 21.22 21.73
N PRO A 5 13.15 21.15 20.74
CA PRO A 5 12.19 20.06 20.65
C PRO A 5 12.89 18.72 20.42
N PHE A 6 12.26 17.64 20.85
CA PHE A 6 12.74 16.27 20.66
C PHE A 6 11.76 15.48 19.78
N GLN A 7 12.28 14.43 19.15
CA GLN A 7 11.50 13.43 18.42
C GLN A 7 11.63 12.10 19.14
N GLU A 8 10.50 11.44 19.39
CA GLU A 8 10.46 10.13 20.01
C GLU A 8 10.50 9.02 18.96
N PHE A 9 11.29 7.98 19.24
CA PHE A 9 11.45 6.80 18.39
C PHE A 9 11.36 5.52 19.23
N ARG A 10 10.93 4.41 18.61
CA ARG A 10 11.01 3.06 19.17
C ARG A 10 11.31 2.04 18.07
N THR A 11 11.75 0.84 18.41
CA THR A 11 11.76 -0.29 17.46
C THR A 11 10.43 -1.05 17.53
N ARG A 12 10.10 -1.84 16.50
CA ARG A 12 8.83 -2.58 16.44
C ARG A 12 8.64 -3.54 17.61
N ASP A 13 9.74 -4.20 18.00
CA ASP A 13 9.75 -5.26 18.99
C ASP A 13 10.11 -4.77 20.40
N SER A 14 10.37 -3.45 20.56
CA SER A 14 10.68 -2.85 21.86
C SER A 14 9.62 -1.85 22.29
N SER A 15 9.28 -1.89 23.59
CA SER A 15 8.47 -0.85 24.24
C SER A 15 9.27 0.41 24.60
N ASP A 16 10.60 0.36 24.51
CA ASP A 16 11.46 1.45 24.94
C ASP A 16 11.43 2.59 23.91
N VAL A 17 11.11 3.79 24.42
CA VAL A 17 11.05 5.02 23.63
C VAL A 17 12.32 5.84 23.86
N VAL A 18 12.99 6.20 22.77
CA VAL A 18 14.20 7.03 22.77
C VAL A 18 13.86 8.40 22.21
N ALA A 19 14.03 9.45 23.03
CA ALA A 19 13.87 10.84 22.60
C ALA A 19 15.21 11.39 22.07
N ILE A 20 15.24 11.78 20.80
CA ILE A 20 16.43 12.35 20.15
C ILE A 20 16.18 13.85 19.90
N PRO A 21 17.10 14.76 20.30
CA PRO A 21 16.95 16.19 20.06
C PRO A 21 16.90 16.54 18.56
N THR A 22 15.94 17.38 18.18
CA THR A 22 15.81 17.90 16.82
C THR A 22 16.80 19.04 16.57
N ARG A 23 17.01 19.39 15.29
CA ARG A 23 17.83 20.53 14.89
C ARG A 23 17.02 21.42 13.95
N TYR A 24 17.12 22.73 14.11
CA TYR A 24 16.57 23.66 13.14
C TYR A 24 17.45 23.67 11.88
N ASP A 25 16.84 23.42 10.72
CA ASP A 25 17.54 23.47 9.42
C ASP A 25 17.17 24.77 8.68
N PRO A 26 18.13 25.66 8.43
CA PRO A 26 17.87 26.90 7.71
C PRO A 26 17.43 26.69 6.25
N LYS A 27 17.75 25.54 5.63
CA LYS A 27 17.34 25.25 4.25
C LYS A 27 15.85 24.96 4.14
N THR A 28 15.34 24.06 4.98
CA THR A 28 13.92 23.68 4.98
C THR A 28 13.07 24.58 5.87
N LYS A 29 13.69 25.50 6.62
CA LYS A 29 13.05 26.40 7.58
C LYS A 29 12.21 25.66 8.63
N GLY A 30 12.61 24.44 8.98
CA GLY A 30 11.89 23.56 9.90
C GLY A 30 12.83 22.80 10.83
N PHE A 31 12.25 22.15 11.85
CA PHE A 31 12.98 21.20 12.67
C PHE A 31 13.12 19.86 11.94
N ILE A 32 14.32 19.30 11.99
CA ILE A 32 14.68 18.05 11.30
C ILE A 32 15.35 17.07 12.24
N MET A 33 15.38 15.81 11.81
CA MET A 33 16.19 14.75 12.39
C MET A 33 17.22 14.29 11.37
N ARG A 34 18.51 14.35 11.71
CA ARG A 34 19.57 13.81 10.84
C ARG A 34 19.55 12.29 10.91
N TRP A 35 19.66 11.63 9.77
CA TRP A 35 19.69 10.17 9.69
C TRP A 35 20.81 9.57 10.54
N LYS A 36 21.98 10.20 10.55
CA LYS A 36 23.12 9.78 11.37
C LYS A 36 22.86 9.83 12.88
N ASP A 37 22.05 10.80 13.33
CA ASP A 37 21.67 10.92 14.74
C ASP A 37 20.73 9.74 15.11
N ILE A 38 19.81 9.36 14.21
CA ILE A 38 18.95 8.17 14.37
C ILE A 38 19.79 6.89 14.40
N GLN A 39 20.70 6.69 13.44
CA GLN A 39 21.56 5.52 13.37
C GLN A 39 22.51 5.37 14.57
N HIS A 40 22.85 6.47 15.25
CA HIS A 40 23.66 6.43 16.46
C HIS A 40 22.91 5.78 17.64
N HIS A 41 21.59 5.98 17.72
CA HIS A 41 20.74 5.40 18.75
C HIS A 41 20.18 4.02 18.36
N PHE A 42 20.01 3.78 17.07
CA PHE A 42 19.47 2.54 16.52
C PHE A 42 20.48 1.97 15.51
N GLU A 43 21.43 1.17 16.02
CA GLU A 43 22.43 0.53 15.17
C GLU A 43 21.72 -0.32 14.09
N ASN A 44 22.16 -0.22 12.84
CA ASN A 44 21.54 -0.89 11.68
C ASN A 44 20.11 -0.43 11.34
N ALA A 45 19.70 0.77 11.75
CA ALA A 45 18.49 1.41 11.24
C ALA A 45 18.54 1.49 9.70
N LYS A 46 17.47 1.00 9.06
CA LYS A 46 17.29 1.02 7.60
C LYS A 46 16.30 2.07 7.13
N ARG A 47 15.19 2.22 7.84
CA ARG A 47 14.12 3.19 7.55
C ARG A 47 13.34 3.54 8.80
N VAL A 48 12.60 4.63 8.75
CA VAL A 48 11.69 5.09 9.80
C VAL A 48 10.26 5.01 9.28
N MET A 49 9.34 4.63 10.14
CA MET A 49 7.92 4.44 9.85
C MET A 49 7.07 5.29 10.80
N ASN A 50 5.92 5.75 10.31
CA ASN A 50 4.84 6.29 11.12
C ASN A 50 3.62 5.37 10.96
N GLY A 51 3.45 4.42 11.89
CA GLY A 51 2.44 3.36 11.73
C GLY A 51 2.75 2.44 10.55
N LYS A 52 1.92 2.46 9.49
CA LYS A 52 2.12 1.64 8.28
C LYS A 52 2.92 2.35 7.18
N SER A 53 3.25 3.62 7.43
CA SER A 53 3.75 4.57 6.45
C SER A 53 5.26 4.74 6.55
N GLY A 54 5.99 4.64 5.44
CA GLY A 54 7.43 4.89 5.42
C GLY A 54 7.72 6.39 5.37
N ILE A 55 8.54 6.90 6.29
CA ILE A 55 8.98 8.30 6.23
C ILE A 55 10.12 8.40 5.23
N LEU A 56 9.91 9.25 4.21
CA LEU A 56 10.91 9.56 3.18
C LEU A 56 11.91 10.59 3.68
N PHE A 57 13.10 10.59 3.06
CA PHE A 57 14.07 11.66 3.27
C PHE A 57 13.59 12.96 2.62
N LEU A 58 14.01 14.08 3.19
CA LEU A 58 13.72 15.39 2.61
C LEU A 58 14.53 15.55 1.31
N THR A 59 13.86 15.95 0.23
CA THR A 59 14.49 16.23 -1.07
C THR A 59 14.61 17.74 -1.31
N ASP A 60 15.49 18.13 -2.24
CA ASP A 60 15.55 19.50 -2.75
C ASP A 60 14.60 19.73 -3.94
N ASP A 61 14.71 20.91 -4.56
CA ASP A 61 13.90 21.34 -5.70
C ASP A 61 14.13 20.46 -6.95
N ASP A 62 15.25 19.74 -7.01
CA ASP A 62 15.60 18.83 -8.10
C ASP A 62 15.14 17.38 -7.81
N LEU A 63 14.39 17.17 -6.70
CA LEU A 63 13.93 15.87 -6.20
C LEU A 63 15.07 14.94 -5.74
N GLU A 64 16.26 15.48 -5.48
CA GLU A 64 17.39 14.73 -4.97
C GLU A 64 17.39 14.73 -3.44
N ASP A 65 17.78 13.61 -2.82
CA ASP A 65 17.85 13.49 -1.37
C ASP A 65 18.86 14.49 -0.79
N LEU A 66 18.37 15.34 0.12
CA LEU A 66 19.20 16.35 0.76
C LEU A 66 20.34 15.71 1.55
N GLN A 67 21.57 16.13 1.27
CA GLN A 67 22.76 15.72 2.04
C GLN A 67 23.13 16.73 3.14
N PRO A 68 23.45 16.27 4.37
CA PRO A 68 23.32 14.89 4.86
C PRO A 68 21.85 14.48 5.01
N LEU A 69 21.56 13.18 4.80
CA LEU A 69 20.22 12.61 4.91
C LEU A 69 19.52 13.02 6.21
N ARG A 70 18.25 13.42 6.07
CA ARG A 70 17.44 13.99 7.13
C ARG A 70 15.96 13.78 6.85
N ILE A 71 15.18 13.65 7.90
CA ILE A 71 13.71 13.56 7.87
C ILE A 71 13.09 14.76 8.61
N SER A 72 11.84 15.07 8.31
CA SER A 72 11.10 16.12 9.03
C SER A 72 10.86 15.74 10.49
N HIS A 73 10.65 16.73 11.36
CA HIS A 73 10.17 16.54 12.73
C HIS A 73 8.65 16.30 12.73
N TYR A 74 8.19 15.33 13.53
CA TYR A 74 6.80 14.93 13.74
C TYR A 74 6.47 15.09 15.24
N PRO A 75 6.01 16.27 15.67
CA PRO A 75 5.69 16.52 17.07
C PRO A 75 4.60 15.56 17.56
N ASP A 76 4.70 15.14 18.82
CA ASP A 76 3.71 14.30 19.51
C ASP A 76 3.47 12.91 18.87
N VAL A 77 4.37 12.45 18.02
CA VAL A 77 4.32 11.12 17.38
C VAL A 77 5.54 10.30 17.76
N VAL A 78 5.34 9.04 18.14
CA VAL A 78 6.44 8.08 18.32
C VAL A 78 6.69 7.35 17.01
N LEU A 79 7.83 7.61 16.38
CA LEU A 79 8.20 6.99 15.11
C LEU A 79 8.82 5.60 15.32
N GLU A 80 8.54 4.67 14.41
CA GLU A 80 9.06 3.31 14.49
C GLU A 80 10.31 3.16 13.60
N VAL A 81 11.43 2.74 14.18
CA VAL A 81 12.68 2.50 13.46
C VAL A 81 12.76 1.03 13.10
N VAL A 82 12.85 0.74 11.80
CA VAL A 82 13.06 -0.61 11.30
C VAL A 82 14.55 -0.89 11.30
N VAL A 83 14.97 -1.73 12.24
CA VAL A 83 16.34 -2.23 12.35
C VAL A 83 16.43 -3.57 11.63
N THR A 84 17.53 -3.84 10.95
CA THR A 84 17.78 -5.20 10.46
C THR A 84 18.43 -5.99 11.56
N ASP A 85 17.86 -7.13 11.93
CA ASP A 85 18.55 -8.06 12.82
C ASP A 85 19.92 -8.38 12.24
N HIS A 86 20.93 -8.37 13.12
CA HIS A 86 22.27 -8.79 12.75
C HIS A 86 22.18 -10.14 12.07
N VAL A 87 22.71 -10.22 10.84
CA VAL A 87 22.96 -11.52 10.19
C VAL A 87 23.68 -12.37 11.23
N PRO A 88 23.15 -13.53 11.64
CA PRO A 88 23.80 -14.37 12.63
C PRO A 88 25.20 -14.65 12.11
N VAL A 89 26.20 -14.06 12.77
CA VAL A 89 27.60 -14.30 12.46
C VAL A 89 27.81 -15.79 12.66
N SER A 90 27.96 -16.52 11.56
CA SER A 90 28.26 -17.95 11.59
C SER A 90 29.41 -18.16 12.57
N PRO A 91 29.28 -19.07 13.57
CA PRO A 91 30.32 -19.29 14.56
C PRO A 91 31.59 -19.70 13.82
N SER A 92 32.59 -18.83 13.84
CA SER A 92 33.90 -19.09 13.26
C SER A 92 34.51 -20.23 14.08
N SER A 93 34.77 -21.36 13.43
CA SER A 93 35.43 -22.50 14.04
C SER A 93 36.74 -22.07 14.71
N THR A 94 36.76 -22.16 16.03
CA THR A 94 37.95 -22.04 16.87
C THR A 94 38.97 -23.09 16.42
N ARG A 95 39.96 -22.68 15.61
CA ARG A 95 41.14 -23.51 15.35
C ARG A 95 42.06 -23.43 16.55
N THR A 96 42.12 -24.54 17.27
CA THR A 96 43.07 -24.85 18.33
C THR A 96 44.51 -24.70 17.82
N SER A 97 45.30 -23.96 18.59
CA SER A 97 46.74 -23.74 18.41
C SER A 97 47.53 -25.05 18.41
N GLY A 98 48.32 -25.25 17.35
CA GLY A 98 49.38 -26.26 17.27
C GLY A 98 50.66 -25.59 16.78
N SER A 99 51.62 -25.48 17.67
CA SER A 99 52.92 -24.83 17.52
C SER A 99 53.88 -25.67 16.66
N THR A 100 54.40 -25.11 15.56
CA THR A 100 55.67 -25.56 14.96
C THR A 100 56.43 -24.36 14.37
N MET A 101 57.70 -24.24 14.77
CA MET A 101 58.68 -23.27 14.27
C MET A 101 58.96 -23.47 12.77
N GLU A 102 59.21 -22.39 12.01
CA GLU A 102 60.51 -22.15 11.33
C GLU A 102 60.46 -21.02 10.27
N ILE A 103 61.47 -20.15 10.40
CA ILE A 103 62.31 -19.52 9.37
C ILE A 103 61.76 -18.38 8.46
N LYS A 104 62.30 -17.18 8.75
CA LYS A 104 62.50 -15.98 7.92
C LYS A 104 63.35 -16.26 6.66
N PRO A 105 63.18 -15.52 5.54
CA PRO A 105 63.93 -14.26 5.32
C PRO A 105 63.12 -13.19 4.54
N SER A 106 63.08 -11.91 4.93
CA SER A 106 63.99 -10.78 4.61
C SER A 106 64.11 -10.34 3.13
N SER A 107 63.46 -9.22 2.78
CA SER A 107 63.91 -8.09 1.92
C SER A 107 62.71 -7.15 1.74
N SER A 108 62.70 -5.83 2.03
CA SER A 108 63.56 -4.68 1.70
C SER A 108 63.45 -4.18 0.25
N ALA A 109 62.65 -3.09 0.06
CA ALA A 109 62.83 -1.94 -0.85
C ALA A 109 61.46 -1.21 -0.94
N ARG A 110 61.23 0.07 -0.60
CA ARG A 110 61.87 1.38 -0.89
C ARG A 110 61.65 1.87 -2.34
N GLY A 111 60.96 3.01 -2.48
CA GLY A 111 60.92 3.90 -3.67
C GLY A 111 59.51 4.42 -3.95
N GLN A 112 59.09 5.59 -3.44
CA GLN A 112 59.28 6.96 -3.97
C GLN A 112 58.71 7.24 -5.38
N ALA A 113 57.65 8.05 -5.38
CA ALA A 113 57.35 9.24 -6.19
C ALA A 113 58.04 9.45 -7.56
N ARG A 114 57.23 9.79 -8.58
CA ARG A 114 57.30 11.09 -9.32
C ARG A 114 56.27 11.21 -10.45
N ASP A 115 55.74 12.44 -10.58
CA ASP A 115 55.55 13.31 -11.77
C ASP A 115 54.97 12.68 -13.05
N GLU A 116 53.78 13.07 -13.51
CA GLU A 116 53.44 14.28 -14.30
C GLU A 116 53.74 14.13 -15.81
N VAL A 117 52.88 14.78 -16.62
CA VAL A 117 52.99 15.12 -18.06
C VAL A 117 51.96 14.46 -19.01
N THR A 118 50.85 15.18 -19.17
CA THR A 118 50.30 15.84 -20.39
C THR A 118 50.36 15.18 -21.79
N ARG A 119 49.25 15.42 -22.52
CA ARG A 119 49.00 15.43 -23.99
C ARG A 119 48.62 14.08 -24.63
N SER A 120 47.81 13.97 -25.69
CA SER A 120 46.73 14.72 -26.37
C SER A 120 46.55 14.02 -27.74
N ASN A 121 45.35 14.06 -28.33
CA ASN A 121 44.99 13.77 -29.74
C ASN A 121 44.67 12.28 -30.07
N GLN A 122 43.42 11.95 -30.46
CA GLN A 122 42.84 11.98 -31.83
C GLN A 122 43.63 11.06 -32.78
N THR A 123 43.10 10.06 -33.52
CA THR A 123 41.81 9.87 -34.23
C THR A 123 41.69 8.36 -34.65
N PRO A 124 40.93 7.95 -35.70
CA PRO A 124 39.59 7.36 -35.71
C PRO A 124 39.57 5.82 -35.94
N GLY A 125 38.44 5.17 -35.69
CA GLY A 125 38.25 3.78 -36.13
C GLY A 125 36.81 3.33 -36.04
N GLY A 126 36.09 3.42 -37.17
CA GLY A 126 34.77 2.84 -37.32
C GLY A 126 34.85 1.31 -37.25
N GLY A 127 34.02 0.73 -36.39
CA GLY A 127 33.79 -0.70 -36.30
C GLY A 127 32.30 -0.96 -36.21
N GLN A 128 31.74 -1.58 -37.26
CA GLN A 128 30.40 -2.15 -37.26
C GLN A 128 30.26 -3.16 -36.12
N ILE A 129 29.25 -3.00 -35.27
CA ILE A 129 28.86 -4.01 -34.29
C ILE A 129 27.74 -4.85 -34.89
N TYR A 130 28.07 -6.12 -35.16
CA TYR A 130 27.10 -7.20 -35.32
C TYR A 130 26.42 -7.44 -33.97
N VAL A 131 25.09 -7.33 -33.94
CA VAL A 131 24.27 -7.78 -32.81
C VAL A 131 24.05 -9.27 -32.96
N ALA A 132 24.86 -10.07 -32.27
CA ALA A 132 24.59 -11.47 -32.04
C ALA A 132 23.69 -11.59 -30.80
N SER A 133 22.49 -12.14 -31.01
CA SER A 133 21.55 -12.53 -29.96
C SER A 133 22.10 -13.76 -29.23
N SER A 134 22.40 -13.62 -27.95
CA SER A 134 22.73 -14.75 -27.08
C SER A 134 22.18 -14.55 -25.67
N GLY A 135 21.20 -15.40 -25.33
CA GLY A 135 21.12 -16.13 -24.07
C GLY A 135 20.93 -15.35 -22.78
N ASN A 136 19.72 -15.46 -22.21
CA ASN A 136 19.55 -15.40 -20.76
C ASN A 136 18.44 -16.38 -20.33
N GLU A 137 18.75 -17.68 -20.39
CA GLU A 137 18.03 -18.72 -19.64
C GLU A 137 18.71 -18.86 -18.28
N ILE A 138 18.14 -18.26 -17.24
CA ILE A 138 18.51 -18.53 -15.85
C ILE A 138 17.23 -18.75 -15.05
N GLY A 139 17.01 -20.00 -14.61
CA GLY A 139 16.45 -20.26 -13.28
C GLY A 139 14.98 -20.64 -13.16
N SER A 140 14.53 -21.73 -13.80
CA SER A 140 13.28 -22.42 -13.43
C SER A 140 13.54 -23.89 -13.05
N MET A 141 14.26 -24.13 -11.94
CA MET A 141 14.47 -25.49 -11.41
C MET A 141 14.27 -25.62 -9.89
N SER A 142 13.72 -24.62 -9.19
CA SER A 142 13.65 -24.66 -7.71
C SER A 142 12.33 -25.16 -7.11
N SER A 143 11.25 -25.28 -7.89
CA SER A 143 9.92 -25.70 -7.37
C SER A 143 9.79 -27.23 -7.24
N ASP A 144 10.32 -27.98 -8.22
CA ASP A 144 10.10 -29.44 -8.28
C ASP A 144 10.93 -30.21 -7.23
N VAL A 145 12.08 -29.67 -6.83
CA VAL A 145 12.93 -30.28 -5.79
C VAL A 145 12.31 -30.11 -4.40
N ALA A 146 11.58 -29.02 -4.16
CA ALA A 146 10.86 -28.80 -2.90
C ALA A 146 9.61 -29.69 -2.80
N ALA A 147 8.84 -29.82 -3.88
CA ALA A 147 7.67 -30.71 -3.93
C ALA A 147 8.06 -32.18 -3.75
N PHE A 148 9.18 -32.62 -4.34
CA PHE A 148 9.66 -34.00 -4.18
C PHE A 148 10.06 -34.31 -2.73
N ARG A 149 10.78 -33.40 -2.04
CA ARG A 149 11.20 -33.60 -0.64
C ARG A 149 10.04 -33.58 0.35
N ILE A 150 9.00 -32.79 0.12
CA ILE A 150 7.81 -32.77 0.98
C ILE A 150 7.05 -34.10 0.86
N SER A 151 6.92 -34.65 -0.35
CA SER A 151 6.25 -35.94 -0.56
C SER A 151 6.94 -37.12 0.12
N GLU A 152 8.28 -37.08 0.21
CA GLU A 152 9.08 -38.15 0.83
C GLU A 152 8.98 -38.10 2.36
N ILE A 153 8.97 -36.89 2.95
CA ILE A 153 8.75 -36.69 4.39
C ILE A 153 7.33 -37.11 4.81
N GLU A 154 6.32 -36.83 3.99
CA GLU A 154 4.94 -37.27 4.26
C GLU A 154 4.79 -38.79 4.23
N LYS A 155 5.51 -39.48 3.33
CA LYS A 155 5.50 -40.94 3.23
C LYS A 155 6.14 -41.59 4.44
N ASP A 156 7.26 -41.04 4.92
CA ASP A 156 7.96 -41.53 6.11
C ASP A 156 7.13 -41.31 7.38
N ASN A 157 6.46 -40.15 7.51
CA ASN A 157 5.57 -39.86 8.63
C ASN A 157 4.33 -40.78 8.65
N ARG A 158 3.77 -41.10 7.48
CA ARG A 158 2.65 -42.05 7.37
C ARG A 158 3.07 -43.46 7.78
N ALA A 159 4.26 -43.91 7.37
CA ALA A 159 4.81 -45.21 7.76
C ALA A 159 5.08 -45.30 9.27
N LEU A 160 5.51 -44.20 9.89
CA LEU A 160 5.75 -44.12 11.32
C LEU A 160 4.44 -44.17 12.13
N MET A 161 3.39 -43.51 11.64
CA MET A 161 2.05 -43.58 12.24
C MET A 161 1.43 -44.98 12.18
N VAL A 162 1.59 -45.69 11.06
CA VAL A 162 1.11 -47.09 10.95
C VAL A 162 1.84 -47.99 11.95
N ARG A 163 3.17 -47.89 12.07
CA ARG A 163 3.94 -48.68 13.04
C ARG A 163 3.55 -48.38 14.50
N PHE A 164 3.23 -47.12 14.80
CA PHE A 164 2.75 -46.74 16.13
C PHE A 164 1.36 -47.34 16.41
N GLN A 165 0.49 -47.39 15.40
CA GLN A 165 -0.86 -47.96 15.54
C GLN A 165 -0.82 -49.50 15.67
N ASP A 166 0.09 -50.17 14.98
CA ASP A 166 0.36 -51.60 15.14
C ASP A 166 0.90 -51.90 16.55
N PHE A 167 1.86 -51.10 17.04
CA PHE A 167 2.40 -51.22 18.40
C PHE A 167 1.34 -51.07 19.50
N LEU A 168 0.38 -50.15 19.32
CA LEU A 168 -0.74 -49.99 20.26
C LEU A 168 -1.71 -51.16 20.19
N SER A 169 -1.88 -51.77 19.02
CA SER A 169 -2.78 -52.92 18.82
C SER A 169 -2.21 -54.20 19.45
N ASP A 170 -0.90 -54.42 19.32
CA ASP A 170 -0.20 -55.57 19.90
C ASP A 170 -0.12 -55.54 21.43
N ASN A 171 -0.11 -54.35 22.03
CA ASN A 171 -0.17 -54.20 23.49
C ASN A 171 -1.59 -54.28 24.07
N ARG A 172 -2.64 -54.17 23.23
CA ARG A 172 -4.04 -54.22 23.68
C ARG A 172 -4.55 -55.64 23.85
N THR A 173 -3.97 -56.62 23.16
CA THR A 173 -4.35 -58.04 23.20
C THR A 173 -3.76 -58.81 24.39
N SER A 174 -2.79 -58.25 25.11
CA SER A 174 -2.09 -58.93 26.20
C SER A 174 -2.67 -58.67 27.61
N LEU A 175 -3.67 -57.78 27.77
CA LEU A 175 -4.17 -57.37 29.10
C LEU A 175 -5.68 -57.53 29.34
N ILE A 176 -6.42 -58.24 28.48
CA ILE A 176 -7.87 -58.45 28.69
C ILE A 176 -8.23 -59.93 28.60
N THR A 177 -7.99 -60.67 29.69
CA THR A 177 -8.85 -61.80 30.08
C THR A 177 -9.50 -61.44 31.41
N PRO A 178 -10.78 -61.02 31.43
CA PRO A 178 -11.51 -60.85 32.67
C PRO A 178 -11.87 -62.25 33.18
N ARG A 179 -11.16 -62.71 34.21
CA ARG A 179 -11.58 -63.88 34.98
C ARG A 179 -12.82 -63.48 35.77
N GLN A 180 -14.00 -63.73 35.22
CA GLN A 180 -15.29 -63.52 35.87
C GLN A 180 -15.38 -64.40 37.14
N HIS A 181 -15.03 -63.85 38.30
CA HIS A 181 -15.46 -64.39 39.57
C HIS A 181 -16.89 -63.92 39.84
N ARG A 182 -17.81 -64.85 39.60
CA ARG A 182 -19.22 -64.80 40.00
C ARG A 182 -19.29 -64.67 41.53
N VAL A 183 -19.62 -63.49 42.04
CA VAL A 183 -19.99 -63.29 43.45
C VAL A 183 -21.41 -63.82 43.61
N ALA A 184 -21.50 -65.06 44.07
CA ALA A 184 -22.73 -65.61 44.63
C ALA A 184 -22.94 -64.99 46.01
N GLN A 185 -24.12 -64.43 46.21
CA GLN A 185 -24.65 -64.02 47.50
C GLN A 185 -24.67 -65.21 48.46
N ASP A 186 -24.20 -64.95 49.67
CA ASP A 186 -24.92 -65.21 50.93
C ASP A 186 -25.58 -66.58 51.09
N GLN A 187 -24.96 -67.45 51.90
CA GLN A 187 -25.62 -68.19 52.98
C GLN A 187 -24.64 -69.09 53.75
N GLY A 188 -24.56 -68.87 55.07
CA GLY A 188 -24.32 -69.92 56.06
C GLY A 188 -22.86 -70.27 56.38
N TYR A 189 -22.30 -69.63 57.41
CA TYR A 189 -21.25 -70.24 58.24
C TYR A 189 -21.85 -70.73 59.57
N PRO A 190 -21.64 -72.00 59.95
CA PRO A 190 -22.10 -72.53 61.23
C PRO A 190 -21.20 -72.06 62.38
N GLN A 191 -21.85 -71.69 63.48
CA GLN A 191 -21.26 -71.58 64.81
C GLN A 191 -20.58 -72.91 65.18
N LEU A 192 -19.25 -72.92 65.23
CA LEU A 192 -18.48 -74.02 65.81
C LEU A 192 -17.98 -73.64 67.20
N SER A 193 -18.34 -74.53 68.12
CA SER A 193 -18.23 -74.46 69.55
C SER A 193 -16.80 -74.52 70.08
N LYS A 194 -16.59 -73.76 71.17
CA LYS A 194 -15.90 -74.13 72.43
C LYS A 194 -14.95 -75.34 72.45
N ASN A 195 -13.81 -75.05 73.10
CA ASN A 195 -12.96 -75.88 73.96
C ASN A 195 -11.89 -76.75 73.29
N GLN A 196 -10.62 -76.41 73.53
CA GLN A 196 -9.77 -77.22 74.42
C GLN A 196 -8.53 -76.42 74.86
N SER A 197 -8.36 -76.34 76.17
CA SER A 197 -7.19 -75.81 76.86
C SER A 197 -6.08 -76.87 76.80
N ILE A 198 -4.96 -76.54 76.17
CA ILE A 198 -3.71 -77.31 76.26
C ILE A 198 -2.67 -76.38 76.86
N ASN A 199 -2.44 -76.53 78.16
CA ASN A 199 -1.28 -75.96 78.85
C ASN A 199 -0.03 -76.74 78.42
N GLY A 200 0.85 -76.09 77.65
CA GLY A 200 2.15 -76.64 77.27
C GLY A 200 3.12 -75.54 76.82
N ASN A 201 4.17 -75.32 77.63
CA ASN A 201 5.40 -74.56 77.36
C ASN A 201 5.28 -73.21 76.63
N VAL A 202 5.25 -72.14 77.43
CA VAL A 202 5.00 -70.74 77.02
C VAL A 202 6.23 -70.03 76.42
N ASP A 203 7.43 -70.61 76.47
CA ASP A 203 8.64 -69.87 76.09
C ASP A 203 9.14 -70.10 74.64
N SER A 204 8.63 -71.11 73.91
CA SER A 204 8.98 -71.32 72.48
C SER A 204 7.99 -70.69 71.48
N ASN A 205 6.72 -70.50 71.87
CA ASN A 205 5.67 -69.98 70.96
C ASN A 205 5.69 -68.44 70.80
N ARG A 206 6.44 -67.72 71.65
CA ARG A 206 6.58 -66.26 71.55
C ARG A 206 7.42 -65.85 70.34
N SER A 207 8.43 -66.65 69.98
CA SER A 207 9.31 -66.39 68.82
C SER A 207 8.58 -66.55 67.48
N GLU A 208 7.74 -67.57 67.32
CA GLU A 208 6.95 -67.75 66.09
C GLU A 208 5.88 -66.66 65.91
N GLY A 209 5.23 -66.25 67.01
CA GLY A 209 4.27 -65.15 66.99
C GLY A 209 4.91 -63.80 66.60
N GLU A 210 6.16 -63.56 67.00
CA GLU A 210 6.91 -62.37 66.59
C GLU A 210 7.33 -62.42 65.12
N GLN A 211 7.75 -63.58 64.60
CA GLN A 211 8.04 -63.77 63.17
C GLN A 211 6.80 -63.57 62.28
N LEU A 212 5.64 -64.08 62.69
CA LEU A 212 4.38 -63.87 61.96
C LEU A 212 3.95 -62.40 61.95
N ARG A 213 4.15 -61.67 63.06
CA ARG A 213 3.89 -60.23 63.10
C ARG A 213 4.83 -59.44 62.19
N GLN A 214 6.12 -59.81 62.15
CA GLN A 214 7.08 -59.18 61.25
C GLN A 214 6.73 -59.45 59.78
N LEU A 215 6.33 -60.68 59.45
CA LEU A 215 5.89 -61.03 58.11
C LEU A 215 4.62 -60.27 57.70
N GLN A 216 3.65 -60.13 58.60
CA GLN A 216 2.44 -59.36 58.36
C GLN A 216 2.76 -57.88 58.08
N VAL A 217 3.64 -57.26 58.87
CA VAL A 217 4.09 -55.87 58.66
C VAL A 217 4.80 -55.73 57.30
N GLN A 218 5.60 -56.72 56.89
CA GLN A 218 6.26 -56.70 55.60
C GLN A 218 5.28 -56.84 54.42
N VAL A 219 4.26 -57.69 54.56
CA VAL A 219 3.17 -57.83 53.58
C VAL A 219 2.37 -56.54 53.46
N ASP A 220 1.97 -55.94 54.59
CA ASP A 220 1.19 -54.69 54.60
C ASP A 220 1.98 -53.53 53.98
N LYS A 221 3.29 -53.44 54.28
CA LYS A 221 4.18 -52.47 53.65
C LYS A 221 4.28 -52.68 52.13
N SER A 222 4.44 -53.93 51.70
CA SER A 222 4.55 -54.26 50.26
C SER A 222 3.24 -53.96 49.52
N LEU A 223 2.09 -54.20 50.14
CA LEU A 223 0.77 -53.88 49.60
C LEU A 223 0.58 -52.36 49.49
N GLN A 224 1.03 -51.60 50.50
CA GLN A 224 0.99 -50.15 50.49
C GLN A 224 1.88 -49.57 49.37
N GLU A 225 3.09 -50.10 49.18
CA GLU A 225 3.99 -49.69 48.09
C GLU A 225 3.38 -50.00 46.71
N MET A 226 2.77 -51.18 46.54
CA MET A 226 2.05 -51.53 45.31
C MET A 226 0.88 -50.58 45.05
N TYR A 227 0.12 -50.21 46.08
CA TYR A 227 -0.99 -49.26 45.95
C TYR A 227 -0.50 -47.88 45.53
N GLN A 228 0.59 -47.38 46.13
CA GLN A 228 1.23 -46.13 45.72
C GLN A 228 1.77 -46.20 44.28
N MET A 229 2.35 -47.33 43.89
CA MET A 229 2.85 -47.54 42.52
C MET A 229 1.71 -47.51 41.51
N ASN A 230 0.58 -48.16 41.80
CA ASN A 230 -0.59 -48.16 40.94
C ASN A 230 -1.18 -46.75 40.80
N GLN A 231 -1.25 -45.99 41.89
CA GLN A 231 -1.65 -44.57 41.83
C GLN A 231 -0.72 -43.73 40.94
N LYS A 232 0.60 -43.90 41.06
CA LYS A 232 1.57 -43.21 40.19
C LYS A 232 1.42 -43.61 38.73
N MET A 233 1.23 -44.90 38.45
CA MET A 233 0.98 -45.40 37.09
C MET A 233 -0.30 -44.82 36.50
N HIS A 234 -1.37 -44.75 37.29
CA HIS A 234 -2.62 -44.12 36.85
C HIS A 234 -2.45 -42.63 36.56
N GLN A 235 -1.70 -41.90 37.39
CA GLN A 235 -1.36 -40.50 37.13
C GLN A 235 -0.54 -40.32 35.85
N GLN A 236 0.44 -41.20 35.60
CA GLN A 236 1.20 -41.21 34.35
C GLN A 236 0.30 -41.47 33.13
N GLN A 237 -0.67 -42.39 33.24
CA GLN A 237 -1.62 -42.64 32.18
C GLN A 237 -2.45 -41.40 31.84
N LEU A 238 -2.95 -40.68 32.85
CA LEU A 238 -3.68 -39.42 32.64
C LEU A 238 -2.82 -38.33 31.97
N GLN A 239 -1.53 -38.27 32.30
CA GLN A 239 -0.60 -37.36 31.62
C GLN A 239 -0.41 -37.72 30.15
N ILE A 240 -0.30 -39.02 29.82
CA ILE A 240 -0.21 -39.51 28.44
C ILE A 240 -1.49 -39.16 27.66
N ASP A 241 -2.66 -39.37 28.24
CA ASP A 241 -3.93 -39.08 27.59
C ASP A 241 -4.10 -37.57 27.31
N ASN A 242 -3.67 -36.71 28.24
CA ASN A 242 -3.65 -35.26 28.05
C ASN A 242 -2.71 -34.84 26.90
N LEU A 243 -1.49 -35.41 26.87
CA LEU A 243 -0.53 -35.15 25.79
C LEU A 243 -1.06 -35.62 24.43
N LEU A 244 -1.76 -36.75 24.38
CA LEU A 244 -2.37 -37.27 23.16
C LEU A 244 -3.48 -36.33 22.67
N GLN A 245 -4.35 -35.87 23.58
CA GLN A 245 -5.40 -34.90 23.25
C GLN A 245 -4.82 -33.58 22.74
N LYS A 246 -3.77 -33.06 23.39
CA LYS A 246 -3.08 -31.84 22.95
C LYS A 246 -2.45 -32.03 21.57
N THR A 247 -1.86 -33.19 21.30
CA THR A 247 -1.29 -33.51 19.99
C THR A 247 -2.36 -33.53 18.90
N GLN A 248 -3.52 -34.11 19.19
CA GLN A 248 -4.66 -34.13 18.26
C GLN A 248 -5.19 -32.71 17.96
N GLN A 249 -5.26 -31.84 18.97
CA GLN A 249 -5.64 -30.44 18.78
C GLN A 249 -4.64 -29.67 17.91
N THR A 250 -3.34 -29.85 18.15
CA THR A 250 -2.30 -29.23 17.33
C THR A 250 -2.39 -29.70 15.86
N HIS A 251 -2.71 -30.96 15.63
CA HIS A 251 -2.90 -31.48 14.27
C HIS A 251 -4.09 -30.82 13.57
N GLN A 252 -5.24 -30.70 14.24
CA GLN A 252 -6.40 -29.99 13.71
C GLN A 252 -6.11 -28.51 13.40
N GLN A 253 -5.35 -27.83 14.26
CA GLN A 253 -4.93 -26.45 14.01
C GLN A 253 -4.01 -26.35 12.79
N THR A 254 -3.14 -27.34 12.59
CA THR A 254 -2.22 -27.40 11.45
C THR A 254 -2.99 -27.58 10.14
N ASP A 255 -4.01 -28.44 10.13
CA ASP A 255 -4.87 -28.65 8.96
C ASP A 255 -5.67 -27.39 8.59
N ASP A 256 -6.18 -26.64 9.57
CA ASP A 256 -6.86 -25.35 9.32
C ASP A 256 -5.91 -24.31 8.71
N ILE A 257 -4.65 -24.26 9.17
CA ILE A 257 -3.62 -23.37 8.61
C ILE A 257 -3.32 -23.76 7.16
N ILE A 258 -3.15 -25.06 6.87
CA ILE A 258 -2.91 -25.56 5.51
C ILE A 258 -4.08 -25.20 4.59
N GLN A 259 -5.32 -25.33 5.07
CA GLN A 259 -6.50 -24.97 4.29
C GLN A 259 -6.56 -23.47 3.98
N LYS A 260 -6.26 -22.61 4.96
CA LYS A 260 -6.19 -21.15 4.76
C LYS A 260 -5.07 -20.74 3.80
N MET A 261 -3.93 -21.43 3.86
CA MET A 261 -2.83 -21.23 2.92
C MET A 261 -3.29 -21.56 1.49
N HIS A 262 -3.94 -22.70 1.28
CA HIS A 262 -4.47 -23.08 -0.02
C HIS A 262 -5.51 -22.09 -0.58
N GLN A 263 -6.39 -21.56 0.27
CA GLN A 263 -7.34 -20.49 -0.14
C GLN A 263 -6.62 -19.20 -0.54
N THR A 264 -5.55 -18.85 0.17
CA THR A 264 -4.73 -17.67 -0.12
C THR A 264 -4.01 -17.83 -1.46
N ASP A 265 -3.48 -19.02 -1.75
CA ASP A 265 -2.85 -19.33 -3.04
C ASP A 265 -3.85 -19.24 -4.19
N GLN A 266 -5.06 -19.79 -4.03
CA GLN A 266 -6.12 -19.66 -5.02
C GLN A 266 -6.50 -18.21 -5.30
N ARG A 267 -6.64 -17.38 -4.26
CA ARG A 267 -6.92 -15.95 -4.40
C ARG A 267 -5.78 -15.21 -5.11
N THR A 268 -4.54 -15.58 -4.81
CA THR A 268 -3.35 -15.00 -5.46
C THR A 268 -3.33 -15.32 -6.95
N HIS A 269 -3.65 -16.56 -7.33
CA HIS A 269 -3.80 -16.94 -8.74
C HIS A 269 -4.93 -16.17 -9.45
N GLN A 270 -6.07 -15.95 -8.79
CA GLN A 270 -7.17 -15.15 -9.35
C GLN A 270 -6.76 -13.69 -9.58
N LEU A 271 -6.08 -13.07 -8.62
CA LEU A 271 -5.57 -11.70 -8.77
C LEU A 271 -4.52 -11.61 -9.88
N GLN A 272 -3.65 -12.62 -10.01
CA GLN A 272 -2.68 -12.67 -11.09
C GLN A 272 -3.35 -12.73 -12.46
N GLN A 273 -4.44 -13.50 -12.60
CA GLN A 273 -5.23 -13.53 -13.84
C GLN A 273 -5.84 -12.17 -14.15
N GLN A 274 -6.44 -11.49 -13.16
CA GLN A 274 -7.01 -10.16 -13.34
C GLN A 274 -5.96 -9.12 -13.77
N ILE A 275 -4.74 -9.21 -13.24
CA ILE A 275 -3.64 -8.32 -13.64
C ILE A 275 -3.29 -8.56 -15.12
N THR A 276 -3.23 -9.82 -15.57
CA THR A 276 -2.99 -10.15 -16.98
C THR A 276 -4.09 -9.59 -17.88
N ASP A 277 -5.36 -9.76 -17.51
CA ASP A 277 -6.49 -9.26 -18.30
C ASP A 277 -6.47 -7.71 -18.41
N ILE A 278 -6.11 -7.02 -17.32
CA ILE A 278 -5.95 -5.54 -17.32
C ILE A 278 -4.79 -5.11 -18.23
N GLN A 279 -3.68 -5.85 -18.22
CA GLN A 279 -2.53 -5.56 -19.09
C GLN A 279 -2.89 -5.74 -20.57
N GLU A 280 -3.61 -6.79 -20.92
CA GLU A 280 -4.10 -7.01 -22.29
C GLU A 280 -5.06 -5.90 -22.72
N SER A 281 -5.98 -5.48 -21.85
CA SER A 281 -6.91 -4.36 -22.12
C SER A 281 -6.16 -3.03 -22.32
N SER A 282 -5.13 -2.76 -21.52
CA SER A 282 -4.28 -1.58 -21.67
C SER A 282 -3.57 -1.57 -23.02
N GLN A 283 -3.00 -2.71 -23.45
CA GLN A 283 -2.34 -2.82 -24.75
C GLN A 283 -3.32 -2.59 -25.91
N GLN A 284 -4.55 -3.08 -25.81
CA GLN A 284 -5.58 -2.81 -26.81
C GLN A 284 -5.95 -1.33 -26.88
N MET A 285 -6.04 -0.65 -25.73
CA MET A 285 -6.31 0.78 -25.66
C MET A 285 -5.17 1.60 -26.28
N ASP A 286 -3.92 1.21 -26.05
CA ASP A 286 -2.75 1.85 -26.66
C ASP A 286 -2.76 1.68 -28.17
N GLN A 287 -3.12 0.48 -28.67
CA GLN A 287 -3.29 0.24 -30.11
C GLN A 287 -4.40 1.10 -30.71
N GLN A 288 -5.56 1.22 -30.04
CA GLN A 288 -6.65 2.10 -30.48
C GLN A 288 -6.23 3.58 -30.48
N THR A 289 -5.50 4.01 -29.45
CA THR A 289 -4.98 5.38 -29.35
C THR A 289 -4.02 5.66 -30.50
N HIS A 290 -3.13 4.71 -30.82
CA HIS A 290 -2.23 4.83 -31.96
C HIS A 290 -2.98 4.88 -33.30
N GLN A 291 -4.05 4.09 -33.47
CA GLN A 291 -4.90 4.14 -34.66
C GLN A 291 -5.61 5.50 -34.80
N HIS A 292 -6.19 6.02 -33.72
CA HIS A 292 -6.78 7.35 -33.72
C HIS A 292 -5.75 8.44 -34.04
N GLN A 293 -4.54 8.33 -33.49
CA GLN A 293 -3.47 9.28 -33.80
C GLN A 293 -3.12 9.25 -35.31
N GLN A 294 -2.96 8.07 -35.90
CA GLN A 294 -2.72 7.93 -37.34
C GLN A 294 -3.87 8.48 -38.18
N GLN A 295 -5.12 8.26 -37.76
CA GLN A 295 -6.29 8.85 -38.43
C GLN A 295 -6.26 10.37 -38.39
N MET A 296 -5.89 10.96 -37.24
CA MET A 296 -5.75 12.41 -37.11
C MET A 296 -4.61 12.96 -37.98
N ASP A 297 -3.47 12.29 -38.02
CA ASP A 297 -2.34 12.69 -38.87
C ASP A 297 -2.73 12.65 -40.37
N ASN A 298 -3.50 11.64 -40.79
CA ASN A 298 -4.06 11.56 -42.14
C ASN A 298 -5.03 12.71 -42.45
N ILE A 299 -5.89 13.09 -41.50
CA ILE A 299 -6.82 14.22 -41.67
C ILE A 299 -6.04 15.53 -41.79
N LEU A 300 -5.03 15.74 -40.94
CA LEU A 300 -4.17 16.92 -41.01
C LEU A 300 -3.44 17.01 -42.35
N GLN A 301 -2.96 15.87 -42.87
CA GLN A 301 -2.36 15.81 -44.21
C GLN A 301 -3.35 16.18 -45.32
N GLN A 302 -4.59 15.65 -45.28
CA GLN A 302 -5.63 15.99 -46.25
C GLN A 302 -5.99 17.48 -46.23
N ILE A 303 -6.06 18.09 -45.03
CA ILE A 303 -6.27 19.54 -44.87
C ILE A 303 -5.11 20.31 -45.51
N GLN A 304 -3.87 19.88 -45.30
CA GLN A 304 -2.70 20.52 -45.88
C GLN A 304 -2.67 20.41 -47.41
N GLU A 305 -2.99 19.25 -47.98
CA GLU A 305 -3.12 19.03 -49.42
C GLU A 305 -4.24 19.89 -50.02
N GLY A 306 -5.40 19.94 -49.35
CA GLY A 306 -6.51 20.82 -49.73
C GLY A 306 -6.10 22.29 -49.74
N HIS A 307 -5.32 22.73 -48.74
CA HIS A 307 -4.79 24.08 -48.67
C HIS A 307 -3.81 24.38 -49.82
N GLN A 308 -2.92 23.45 -50.17
CA GLN A 308 -2.03 23.59 -51.34
C GLN A 308 -2.82 23.67 -52.65
N MET A 309 -3.86 22.85 -52.81
CA MET A 309 -4.73 22.89 -53.99
C MET A 309 -5.42 24.25 -54.12
N LEU A 310 -5.99 24.79 -53.03
CA LEU A 310 -6.60 26.12 -53.02
C LEU A 310 -5.59 27.22 -53.39
N GLN A 311 -4.35 27.14 -52.90
CA GLN A 311 -3.30 28.08 -53.29
C GLN A 311 -2.98 28.03 -54.79
N GLN A 312 -2.99 26.84 -55.42
CA GLN A 312 -2.77 26.70 -56.86
C GLN A 312 -3.95 27.25 -57.67
N ILE A 313 -5.18 27.02 -57.22
CA ILE A 313 -6.38 27.62 -57.81
C ILE A 313 -6.24 29.15 -57.74
N HIS A 314 -5.87 29.71 -56.58
CA HIS A 314 -5.68 31.15 -56.41
C HIS A 314 -4.60 31.72 -57.33
N LYS A 315 -3.46 31.04 -57.50
CA LYS A 315 -2.40 31.46 -58.44
C LYS A 315 -2.92 31.46 -59.88
N THR A 316 -3.65 30.43 -60.27
CA THR A 316 -4.22 30.28 -61.62
C THR A 316 -5.29 31.34 -61.89
N ASP A 317 -6.16 31.59 -60.90
CA ASP A 317 -7.22 32.60 -60.99
C ASP A 317 -6.63 34.03 -60.98
N ARG A 318 -5.54 34.27 -60.23
CA ARG A 318 -4.82 35.55 -60.25
C ARG A 318 -4.18 35.84 -61.61
N SER A 319 -3.65 34.82 -62.30
CA SER A 319 -3.14 34.94 -63.67
C SER A 319 -4.25 35.20 -64.70
N LYS A 320 -5.48 34.70 -64.46
CA LYS A 320 -6.66 34.96 -65.31
C LYS A 320 -7.34 36.29 -65.00
N ARG A 321 -7.28 36.78 -63.76
CA ARG A 321 -7.98 37.99 -63.27
C ARG A 321 -7.20 39.30 -63.35
N GLN A 322 -5.95 39.29 -63.83
CA GLN A 322 -5.28 40.54 -64.23
C GLN A 322 -6.00 41.27 -65.38
N GLN A 323 -7.05 40.70 -65.97
CA GLN A 323 -7.90 41.37 -66.94
C GLN A 323 -9.26 41.88 -66.43
N GLU A 324 -9.88 41.41 -65.35
CA GLU A 324 -11.23 41.89 -64.96
C GLU A 324 -11.60 41.73 -63.46
N ASN A 325 -11.93 42.88 -62.83
CA ASN A 325 -13.00 43.12 -61.84
C ASN A 325 -12.98 42.51 -60.38
N PRO A 326 -13.77 43.11 -59.45
CA PRO A 326 -13.52 43.16 -57.98
C PRO A 326 -13.93 41.93 -57.14
N SER A 327 -14.08 40.74 -57.74
CA SER A 327 -14.48 39.50 -57.02
C SER A 327 -13.35 38.88 -56.16
N VAL A 328 -12.12 39.38 -56.26
CA VAL A 328 -10.94 38.86 -55.53
C VAL A 328 -11.02 39.08 -54.02
N GLU A 329 -11.67 40.14 -53.56
CA GLU A 329 -11.71 40.47 -52.13
C GLU A 329 -12.61 39.52 -51.31
N GLN A 330 -13.68 38.99 -51.89
CA GLN A 330 -14.53 37.99 -51.22
C GLN A 330 -13.80 36.66 -51.02
N ILE A 331 -13.01 36.23 -52.00
CA ILE A 331 -12.20 35.00 -51.91
C ILE A 331 -11.11 35.17 -50.84
N ARG A 332 -10.48 36.36 -50.78
CA ARG A 332 -9.46 36.66 -49.77
C ARG A 332 -10.03 36.63 -48.35
N LYS A 333 -11.26 37.14 -48.16
CA LYS A 333 -11.97 37.09 -46.88
C LYS A 333 -12.35 35.66 -46.49
N ALA A 334 -12.78 34.83 -47.43
CA ALA A 334 -13.12 33.43 -47.16
C ALA A 334 -11.90 32.61 -46.74
N ASP A 335 -10.75 32.81 -47.41
CA ASP A 335 -9.50 32.11 -47.09
C ASP A 335 -8.95 32.54 -45.72
N GLN A 336 -9.04 33.84 -45.40
CA GLN A 336 -8.67 34.37 -44.09
C GLN A 336 -9.57 33.80 -42.97
N CYS A 337 -10.88 33.71 -43.21
CA CYS A 337 -11.83 33.10 -42.28
C CYS A 337 -11.54 31.59 -42.03
N LEU A 338 -11.18 30.86 -43.09
CA LEU A 338 -10.84 29.43 -42.98
C LEU A 338 -9.53 29.22 -42.20
N GLN A 339 -8.50 30.02 -42.47
CA GLN A 339 -7.24 29.95 -41.72
C GLN A 339 -7.43 30.29 -40.24
N GLU A 340 -8.25 31.30 -39.93
CA GLU A 340 -8.58 31.68 -38.56
C GLU A 340 -9.32 30.55 -37.82
N THR A 341 -10.26 29.88 -38.49
CA THR A 341 -10.98 28.73 -37.94
C THR A 341 -10.05 27.56 -37.63
N LEU A 342 -9.14 27.22 -38.56
CA LEU A 342 -8.16 26.13 -38.33
C LEU A 342 -7.19 26.47 -37.20
N TRP A 343 -6.78 27.74 -37.08
CA TRP A 343 -5.91 28.18 -36.00
C TRP A 343 -6.59 28.07 -34.63
N LEU A 344 -7.87 28.46 -34.54
CA LEU A 344 -8.67 28.32 -33.32
C LEU A 344 -8.83 26.85 -32.90
N GLN A 345 -9.11 25.95 -33.86
CA GLN A 345 -9.21 24.52 -33.57
C GLN A 345 -7.90 23.94 -33.02
N ARG A 346 -6.76 24.35 -33.57
CA ARG A 346 -5.45 23.89 -33.07
C ARG A 346 -5.17 24.39 -31.66
N LEU A 347 -5.51 25.65 -31.37
CA LEU A 347 -5.37 26.22 -30.04
C LEU A 347 -6.23 25.48 -29.01
N GLU A 348 -7.47 25.13 -29.36
CA GLU A 348 -8.33 24.33 -28.49
C GLU A 348 -7.74 22.95 -28.22
N PHE A 349 -7.14 22.31 -29.23
CA PHE A 349 -6.53 21.00 -29.08
C PHE A 349 -5.31 21.03 -28.15
N ASP A 350 -4.39 21.98 -28.36
CA ASP A 350 -3.20 22.14 -27.51
C ASP A 350 -3.62 22.42 -26.05
N ARG A 351 -4.68 23.20 -25.86
CA ARG A 351 -5.26 23.48 -24.55
C ARG A 351 -5.79 22.21 -23.88
N LEU A 352 -6.52 21.36 -24.60
CA LEU A 352 -7.04 20.08 -24.08
C LEU A 352 -5.91 19.11 -23.71
N MET A 353 -4.81 19.11 -24.47
CA MET A 353 -3.64 18.27 -24.16
C MET A 353 -2.94 18.69 -22.86
N VAL A 354 -2.77 20.00 -22.64
CA VAL A 354 -2.23 20.53 -21.38
C VAL A 354 -3.15 20.17 -20.21
N ILE A 355 -4.47 20.36 -20.37
CA ILE A 355 -5.46 19.98 -19.36
C ILE A 355 -5.34 18.49 -19.02
N ARG A 356 -5.29 17.62 -20.04
CA ARG A 356 -5.17 16.17 -19.85
C ARG A 356 -3.89 15.80 -19.10
N SER A 357 -2.75 16.40 -19.46
CA SER A 357 -1.47 16.18 -18.78
C SER A 357 -1.53 16.60 -17.31
N HIS A 358 -2.13 17.75 -17.02
CA HIS A 358 -2.29 18.23 -15.65
C HIS A 358 -3.23 17.34 -14.83
N VAL A 359 -4.36 16.95 -15.40
CA VAL A 359 -5.30 16.03 -14.74
C VAL A 359 -4.61 14.70 -14.43
N GLN A 360 -3.80 14.19 -15.37
CA GLN A 360 -3.03 12.99 -15.14
C GLN A 360 -2.03 13.16 -14.00
N ALA A 361 -1.29 14.26 -13.94
CA ALA A 361 -0.38 14.55 -12.83
C ALA A 361 -1.12 14.64 -11.48
N LEU A 362 -2.27 15.31 -11.44
CA LEU A 362 -3.08 15.47 -10.23
C LEU A 362 -3.61 14.13 -9.72
N LEU A 363 -4.16 13.30 -10.61
CA LEU A 363 -4.74 12.00 -10.27
C LEU A 363 -3.70 10.89 -10.05
N SER A 364 -2.51 10.99 -10.66
CA SER A 364 -1.43 10.00 -10.50
C SER A 364 -0.52 10.27 -9.30
N SER A 365 -0.63 11.43 -8.65
CA SER A 365 0.15 11.73 -7.46
C SER A 365 -0.22 10.79 -6.29
N THR A 366 0.60 9.77 -6.07
CA THR A 366 0.41 8.62 -5.15
C THR A 366 0.50 8.97 -3.66
N PHE A 367 0.29 10.22 -3.27
CA PHE A 367 0.48 10.69 -1.90
C PHE A 367 -0.71 10.34 -0.97
N LEU A 368 -1.16 9.09 -0.93
CA LEU A 368 -2.37 8.63 -0.23
C LEU A 368 -2.15 8.27 1.24
N GLU A 369 -1.74 9.24 2.08
CA GLU A 369 -1.67 9.01 3.54
C GLU A 369 -2.50 9.97 4.39
N ILE A 370 -3.18 10.95 3.78
CA ILE A 370 -4.09 11.84 4.51
C ILE A 370 -5.52 11.54 4.03
N PRO A 371 -6.46 11.17 4.92
CA PRO A 371 -7.82 10.73 4.58
C PRO A 371 -8.77 11.86 4.16
N ILE A 372 -8.26 13.06 3.85
CA ILE A 372 -9.07 14.23 3.54
C ILE A 372 -9.28 14.31 2.01
N PRO A 373 -10.52 14.53 1.52
CA PRO A 373 -10.79 14.69 0.09
C PRO A 373 -9.96 15.85 -0.47
N ARG A 374 -9.07 15.55 -1.42
CA ARG A 374 -8.17 16.55 -2.03
C ARG A 374 -8.78 17.26 -3.22
N LEU A 375 -9.79 16.64 -3.81
CA LEU A 375 -10.45 17.15 -4.98
C LEU A 375 -11.61 18.02 -4.53
N PHE A 376 -11.59 19.28 -4.96
CA PHE A 376 -12.71 20.19 -4.75
C PHE A 376 -12.92 21.07 -5.97
N ILE A 377 -14.14 21.56 -6.08
CA ILE A 377 -14.59 22.49 -7.09
C ILE A 377 -15.26 23.66 -6.40
N VAL A 378 -15.25 24.82 -7.05
CA VAL A 378 -15.95 26.00 -6.56
C VAL A 378 -16.99 26.36 -7.59
N LEU A 379 -18.23 26.53 -7.15
CA LEU A 379 -19.35 26.91 -8.01
C LEU A 379 -20.03 28.16 -7.45
N PRO A 380 -20.68 28.98 -8.29
CA PRO A 380 -21.43 30.14 -7.84
C PRO A 380 -22.64 29.67 -7.02
N THR A 381 -22.94 30.36 -5.94
CA THR A 381 -24.17 30.11 -5.17
C THR A 381 -25.34 30.89 -5.78
N PRO A 382 -26.51 30.27 -5.92
CA PRO A 382 -27.71 30.91 -6.46
C PRO A 382 -28.35 31.95 -5.56
N THR A 383 -27.77 32.26 -4.40
CA THR A 383 -28.27 33.23 -3.42
C THR A 383 -28.31 34.68 -3.92
N GLY A 384 -28.04 34.92 -5.21
CA GLY A 384 -28.32 36.16 -5.92
C GLY A 384 -29.79 36.40 -6.28
N LEU A 385 -30.75 35.95 -5.48
CA LEU A 385 -32.08 36.58 -5.46
C LEU A 385 -31.92 37.92 -4.76
N VAL A 386 -31.50 38.91 -5.55
CA VAL A 386 -31.67 40.36 -5.39
C VAL A 386 -31.74 40.79 -3.92
N ASP A 387 -30.67 41.44 -3.44
CA ASP A 387 -30.68 42.03 -2.10
C ASP A 387 -31.92 42.93 -1.93
N LYS A 388 -32.40 43.18 -0.70
CA LYS A 388 -33.66 43.90 -0.46
C LYS A 388 -33.77 45.26 -1.18
N ASP A 389 -32.62 45.80 -1.60
CA ASP A 389 -32.44 47.05 -2.34
C ASP A 389 -32.40 46.93 -3.87
N GLY A 390 -32.69 45.75 -4.46
CA GLY A 390 -32.71 45.60 -5.92
C GLY A 390 -31.33 45.46 -6.58
N LYS A 391 -30.25 45.48 -5.79
CA LYS A 391 -28.88 45.41 -6.31
C LYS A 391 -28.48 43.95 -6.51
N PRO A 392 -27.78 43.62 -7.63
CA PRO A 392 -27.18 42.31 -7.78
C PRO A 392 -26.17 42.14 -6.65
N SER A 393 -26.37 41.13 -5.81
CA SER A 393 -25.37 40.78 -4.81
C SER A 393 -24.08 40.37 -5.51
N PRO A 394 -22.90 40.65 -4.91
CA PRO A 394 -21.65 40.15 -5.43
C PRO A 394 -21.74 38.63 -5.59
N LEU A 395 -21.18 38.12 -6.69
CA LEU A 395 -21.20 36.70 -7.02
C LEU A 395 -20.55 35.94 -5.85
N GLN A 396 -21.36 35.22 -5.10
CA GLN A 396 -20.88 34.37 -4.01
C GLN A 396 -20.49 33.01 -4.57
N PHE A 397 -19.44 32.44 -4.01
CA PHE A 397 -18.90 31.16 -4.43
C PHE A 397 -18.89 30.20 -3.25
N ARG A 398 -19.13 28.92 -3.56
CA ARG A 398 -19.10 27.84 -2.58
C ARG A 398 -18.25 26.70 -3.08
N LEU A 399 -17.42 26.18 -2.18
CA LEU A 399 -16.55 25.04 -2.38
C LEU A 399 -17.29 23.73 -2.10
N TYR A 400 -17.21 22.79 -3.03
CA TYR A 400 -17.72 21.43 -2.94
C TYR A 400 -16.57 20.45 -3.12
N TYR A 401 -16.40 19.52 -2.19
CA TYR A 401 -15.48 18.41 -2.30
C TYR A 401 -16.05 17.36 -3.27
N LEU A 402 -15.15 16.77 -4.05
CA LEU A 402 -15.41 15.59 -4.83
C LEU A 402 -14.97 14.38 -4.01
N CYS A 403 -15.84 13.40 -3.84
CA CYS A 403 -15.49 12.17 -3.15
C CYS A 403 -14.67 11.24 -4.05
N GLU A 404 -13.53 10.78 -3.51
CA GLU A 404 -12.76 9.64 -4.03
C GLU A 404 -13.20 8.32 -3.38
N CYS A 405 -14.49 8.23 -3.02
CA CYS A 405 -15.03 7.14 -2.22
C CYS A 405 -14.67 5.77 -2.85
N GLY A 406 -13.99 4.95 -2.05
CA GLY A 406 -13.55 3.60 -2.38
C GLY A 406 -14.70 2.57 -2.35
N SER A 407 -14.43 1.36 -1.88
CA SER A 407 -15.33 0.18 -1.89
C SER A 407 -16.77 0.36 -1.35
N HIS A 408 -17.12 1.49 -0.73
CA HIS A 408 -18.47 1.81 -0.25
C HIS A 408 -19.38 2.44 -1.32
N THR A 409 -18.83 2.97 -2.42
CA THR A 409 -19.59 3.44 -3.60
C THR A 409 -19.42 2.53 -4.81
N MET A 410 -18.66 1.44 -4.67
CA MET A 410 -18.70 0.33 -5.63
C MET A 410 -20.10 -0.29 -5.60
N ASN A 411 -20.99 0.24 -6.44
CA ASN A 411 -22.14 -0.52 -6.86
C ASN A 411 -21.59 -1.78 -7.52
N TRP A 412 -21.96 -2.95 -7.04
CA TRP A 412 -21.51 -4.25 -7.58
C TRP A 412 -21.83 -4.42 -9.08
N LYS A 413 -22.60 -3.50 -9.67
CA LYS A 413 -22.92 -3.41 -11.10
C LYS A 413 -22.02 -2.47 -11.92
N SER A 414 -21.27 -1.56 -11.30
CA SER A 414 -20.30 -0.71 -12.03
C SER A 414 -18.99 -1.46 -12.19
N ASN A 415 -18.42 -1.46 -13.40
CA ASN A 415 -17.25 -2.25 -13.85
C ASN A 415 -15.90 -1.94 -13.14
N GLY A 416 -15.88 -1.81 -11.82
CA GLY A 416 -14.66 -1.66 -11.01
C GLY A 416 -13.96 -0.29 -11.10
N LEU A 417 -14.47 0.66 -11.90
CA LEU A 417 -13.92 2.01 -11.96
C LEU A 417 -14.49 2.86 -10.82
N HIS A 418 -13.61 3.50 -10.05
CA HIS A 418 -13.99 4.49 -9.06
C HIS A 418 -14.50 5.75 -9.77
N GLU A 419 -15.80 6.00 -9.64
CA GLU A 419 -16.44 7.21 -10.18
C GLU A 419 -16.37 8.34 -9.16
N ILE A 420 -15.74 9.44 -9.56
CA ILE A 420 -15.69 10.66 -8.75
C ILE A 420 -17.06 11.33 -8.78
N HIS A 421 -17.65 11.59 -7.62
CA HIS A 421 -18.93 12.28 -7.45
C HIS A 421 -18.78 13.45 -6.47
N MET A 422 -19.75 14.36 -6.44
CA MET A 422 -19.79 15.38 -5.39
C MET A 422 -20.07 14.72 -4.03
N ALA A 423 -19.24 15.01 -3.03
CA ALA A 423 -19.47 14.51 -1.68
C ALA A 423 -20.73 15.15 -1.08
N GLU A 424 -21.45 14.36 -0.27
CA GLU A 424 -22.67 14.80 0.41
C GLU A 424 -22.33 15.69 1.61
N HIS A 425 -21.98 16.95 1.34
CA HIS A 425 -21.76 17.97 2.36
C HIS A 425 -22.30 19.33 1.89
N PRO A 426 -22.68 20.24 2.81
CA PRO A 426 -23.34 21.51 2.47
C PRO A 426 -22.48 22.50 1.66
N GLY A 427 -21.22 22.15 1.36
CA GLY A 427 -20.22 23.06 0.84
C GLY A 427 -19.68 24.04 1.88
N TYR A 428 -18.70 24.85 1.48
CA TYR A 428 -18.12 25.91 2.29
C TYR A 428 -18.20 27.24 1.52
N ASP A 429 -18.72 28.28 2.17
CA ASP A 429 -18.78 29.59 1.52
C ASP A 429 -17.37 30.21 1.43
N VAL A 430 -17.03 30.74 0.25
CA VAL A 430 -15.75 31.38 -0.02
C VAL A 430 -15.90 32.89 0.23
N ASP A 431 -15.31 33.39 1.31
CA ASP A 431 -15.49 34.78 1.73
C ASP A 431 -14.76 35.79 0.85
N ASN A 432 -13.48 35.52 0.59
CA ASN A 432 -12.60 36.37 -0.18
C ASN A 432 -12.25 35.65 -1.49
N HIS A 433 -13.23 35.58 -2.38
CA HIS A 433 -13.11 34.85 -3.64
C HIS A 433 -11.97 35.39 -4.51
N ASP A 434 -11.70 36.70 -4.49
CA ASP A 434 -10.57 37.28 -5.22
C ASP A 434 -9.24 36.70 -4.72
N ALA A 435 -8.95 36.77 -3.42
CA ALA A 435 -7.72 36.20 -2.86
C ALA A 435 -7.66 34.67 -3.04
N PHE A 436 -8.81 33.99 -2.98
CA PHE A 436 -8.89 32.55 -3.18
C PHE A 436 -8.56 32.17 -4.63
N PHE A 437 -9.15 32.84 -5.62
CA PHE A 437 -8.89 32.60 -7.05
C PHE A 437 -7.51 33.09 -7.47
N ASP A 438 -7.00 34.11 -6.80
CA ASP A 438 -5.63 34.57 -6.97
C ASP A 438 -4.61 33.46 -6.66
N LYS A 439 -4.92 32.63 -5.66
CA LYS A 439 -4.05 31.55 -5.19
C LYS A 439 -4.32 30.21 -5.86
N TYR A 440 -5.59 29.85 -6.04
CA TYR A 440 -6.02 28.53 -6.49
C TYR A 440 -6.67 28.53 -7.87
N GLY A 441 -6.79 29.67 -8.54
CA GLY A 441 -7.56 29.80 -9.78
C GLY A 441 -7.09 28.88 -10.92
N SER A 442 -5.78 28.64 -11.05
CA SER A 442 -5.23 27.71 -12.05
C SER A 442 -5.60 26.25 -11.76
N TYR A 443 -5.53 25.83 -10.50
CA TYR A 443 -5.99 24.52 -10.05
C TYR A 443 -7.50 24.36 -10.29
N LEU A 444 -8.30 25.35 -9.87
CA LEU A 444 -9.75 25.33 -10.04
C LEU A 444 -10.15 25.29 -11.51
N LEU A 445 -9.48 26.04 -12.38
CA LEU A 445 -9.75 26.03 -13.81
C LEU A 445 -9.48 24.64 -14.40
N THR A 446 -8.40 23.99 -13.98
CA THR A 446 -8.09 22.61 -14.37
C THR A 446 -9.18 21.64 -13.88
N MET A 447 -9.61 21.77 -12.62
CA MET A 447 -10.72 20.98 -12.07
C MET A 447 -12.03 21.23 -12.82
N MET A 448 -12.35 22.48 -13.16
CA MET A 448 -13.57 22.82 -13.90
C MET A 448 -13.57 22.15 -15.28
N TYR A 449 -12.44 22.15 -15.99
CA TYR A 449 -12.36 21.43 -17.26
C TYR A 449 -12.45 19.92 -17.12
N MET A 450 -11.84 19.37 -16.08
CA MET A 450 -11.92 17.95 -15.77
C MET A 450 -13.37 17.51 -15.56
N VAL A 451 -14.15 18.28 -14.78
CA VAL A 451 -15.56 17.97 -14.56
C VAL A 451 -16.40 18.27 -15.82
N LYS A 452 -16.13 19.35 -16.55
CA LYS A 452 -16.87 19.71 -17.78
C LYS A 452 -16.76 18.63 -18.86
N TYR A 453 -15.55 18.19 -19.18
CA TYR A 453 -15.27 17.30 -20.31
C TYR A 453 -15.11 15.84 -19.90
N GLY A 454 -15.00 15.55 -18.61
CA GLY A 454 -14.61 14.25 -18.09
C GLY A 454 -13.11 13.99 -18.27
N ALA A 455 -12.57 13.06 -17.49
CA ALA A 455 -11.18 12.65 -17.60
C ALA A 455 -10.95 11.24 -17.05
N VAL A 456 -9.93 10.56 -17.55
CA VAL A 456 -9.49 9.26 -17.02
C VAL A 456 -7.99 9.33 -16.79
N ALA A 457 -7.55 9.05 -15.56
CA ALA A 457 -6.13 8.91 -15.23
C ALA A 457 -5.94 8.02 -13.99
N GLY A 458 -4.88 7.20 -13.99
CA GLY A 458 -4.52 6.38 -12.84
C GLY A 458 -5.60 5.39 -12.38
N GLY A 459 -6.41 4.85 -13.29
CA GLY A 459 -7.53 3.96 -12.97
C GLY A 459 -8.74 4.66 -12.33
N ARG A 460 -8.76 6.00 -12.31
CA ARG A 460 -9.87 6.82 -11.83
C ARG A 460 -10.52 7.51 -13.02
N ALA A 461 -11.85 7.52 -13.03
CA ALA A 461 -12.62 8.21 -14.05
C ALA A 461 -13.41 9.35 -13.39
N VAL A 462 -13.22 10.56 -13.89
CA VAL A 462 -14.10 11.69 -13.66
C VAL A 462 -15.11 11.69 -14.80
N PRO A 463 -16.38 11.35 -14.54
CA PRO A 463 -17.39 11.37 -15.59
C PRO A 463 -17.56 12.81 -16.09
N PRO A 464 -17.88 13.01 -17.39
CA PRO A 464 -18.28 14.32 -17.85
C PRO A 464 -19.50 14.81 -17.08
N LEU A 465 -19.67 16.13 -17.01
CA LEU A 465 -20.67 16.79 -16.17
C LEU A 465 -22.09 16.25 -16.37
N SER A 466 -22.45 15.88 -17.61
CA SER A 466 -23.75 15.31 -17.95
C SER A 466 -24.05 13.95 -17.27
N SER A 467 -23.01 13.29 -16.78
CA SER A 467 -23.06 12.00 -16.08
C SER A 467 -22.65 12.09 -14.61
N LEU A 468 -22.23 13.28 -14.14
CA LEU A 468 -21.83 13.45 -12.74
C LEU A 468 -23.06 13.32 -11.85
N ASP A 469 -23.22 12.16 -11.20
CA ASP A 469 -24.31 11.97 -10.26
C ASP A 469 -23.97 12.61 -8.92
N ILE A 470 -24.94 13.31 -8.35
CA ILE A 470 -24.85 13.84 -6.99
C ILE A 470 -25.49 12.77 -6.11
N ALA A 471 -24.65 11.95 -5.47
CA ALA A 471 -25.11 10.92 -4.54
C ALA A 471 -25.83 11.60 -3.37
N GLY A 472 -27.16 11.47 -3.31
CA GLY A 472 -28.00 12.17 -2.33
C GLY A 472 -28.79 11.20 -1.45
N ARG A 473 -28.71 11.42 -0.14
CA ARG A 473 -29.63 10.91 0.88
C ARG A 473 -30.74 11.95 1.11
N THR A 474 -31.91 11.49 1.53
CA THR A 474 -33.23 12.11 1.33
C THR A 474 -33.62 13.29 2.25
N ASP A 475 -32.70 13.89 3.00
CA ASP A 475 -33.11 14.61 4.22
C ASP A 475 -32.70 16.10 4.15
N ALA A 476 -33.70 16.99 4.15
CA ALA A 476 -33.68 18.47 4.34
C ALA A 476 -32.77 19.38 3.44
N GLY A 477 -31.69 18.89 2.83
CA GLY A 477 -30.79 19.65 1.94
C GLY A 477 -31.09 19.53 0.43
N GLN A 478 -32.09 18.73 0.07
CA GLN A 478 -32.34 18.29 -1.31
C GLN A 478 -32.60 19.46 -2.29
N GLY A 479 -33.27 20.53 -1.83
CA GLY A 479 -33.66 21.63 -2.72
C GLY A 479 -32.46 22.35 -3.34
N HIS A 480 -31.41 22.58 -2.55
CA HIS A 480 -30.19 23.25 -3.02
C HIS A 480 -29.37 22.35 -3.94
N LEU A 481 -29.19 21.07 -3.58
CA LEU A 481 -28.44 20.11 -4.40
C LEU A 481 -29.16 19.79 -5.71
N ASN A 482 -30.48 19.64 -5.72
CA ASN A 482 -31.26 19.47 -6.94
C ASN A 482 -31.13 20.69 -7.85
N TYR A 483 -31.22 21.89 -7.28
CA TYR A 483 -31.05 23.12 -8.04
C TYR A 483 -29.64 23.21 -8.65
N ILE A 484 -28.60 22.83 -7.92
CA ILE A 484 -27.24 22.72 -8.47
C ILE A 484 -27.23 21.68 -9.59
N LYS A 485 -27.79 20.49 -9.37
CA LYS A 485 -27.84 19.42 -10.38
C LYS A 485 -28.43 19.90 -11.70
N ASP A 486 -29.53 20.65 -11.62
CA ASP A 486 -30.25 21.17 -12.78
C ASP A 486 -29.50 22.31 -13.48
N ASN A 487 -28.60 23.01 -12.77
CA ASN A 487 -27.87 24.18 -13.27
C ASN A 487 -26.36 23.98 -13.35
N ILE A 488 -25.87 22.77 -13.12
CA ILE A 488 -24.45 22.49 -12.94
C ILE A 488 -23.64 22.88 -14.19
N HIS A 489 -24.18 22.61 -15.39
CA HIS A 489 -23.58 23.00 -16.67
C HIS A 489 -23.31 24.50 -16.73
N ARG A 490 -24.33 25.30 -16.41
CA ARG A 490 -24.21 26.75 -16.41
C ARG A 490 -23.22 27.22 -15.35
N PHE A 491 -23.26 26.66 -14.15
CA PHE A 491 -22.34 27.07 -13.06
C PHE A 491 -20.88 26.75 -13.35
N VAL A 492 -20.60 25.61 -13.96
CA VAL A 492 -19.26 25.27 -14.42
C VAL A 492 -18.81 26.23 -15.51
N ASP A 493 -19.66 26.54 -16.49
CA ASP A 493 -19.34 27.48 -17.57
C ASP A 493 -19.10 28.92 -17.08
N ASP A 494 -19.95 29.40 -16.18
CA ASP A 494 -19.84 30.72 -15.53
C ASP A 494 -18.53 30.80 -14.72
N THR A 495 -18.20 29.74 -13.98
CA THR A 495 -16.95 29.66 -13.21
C THR A 495 -15.73 29.62 -14.11
N ILE A 496 -15.75 28.83 -15.19
CA ILE A 496 -14.64 28.79 -16.16
C ILE A 496 -14.40 30.18 -16.74
N THR A 497 -15.47 30.85 -17.18
CA THR A 497 -15.37 32.18 -17.78
C THR A 497 -14.81 33.19 -16.78
N HIS A 498 -15.26 33.15 -15.53
CA HIS A 498 -14.76 34.01 -14.47
C HIS A 498 -13.26 33.76 -14.17
N LEU A 499 -12.86 32.50 -14.01
CA LEU A 499 -11.46 32.13 -13.76
C LEU A 499 -10.54 32.49 -14.94
N GLU A 500 -11.00 32.30 -16.18
CA GLU A 500 -10.27 32.72 -17.37
C GLU A 500 -10.05 34.23 -17.40
N ASP A 501 -11.05 35.03 -17.01
CA ASP A 501 -10.92 36.49 -16.96
C ASP A 501 -9.93 36.93 -15.87
N ILE A 502 -9.99 36.34 -14.67
CA ILE A 502 -9.02 36.59 -13.59
C ILE A 502 -7.60 36.22 -14.04
N ILE A 503 -7.41 35.05 -14.65
CA ILE A 503 -6.09 34.61 -15.10
C ILE A 503 -5.59 35.50 -16.25
N ARG A 504 -6.46 35.90 -17.18
CA ARG A 504 -6.12 36.79 -18.29
C ARG A 504 -5.69 38.15 -17.80
N THR A 505 -6.47 38.78 -16.92
CA THR A 505 -6.16 40.10 -16.35
C THR A 505 -4.85 40.10 -15.56
N LYS A 506 -4.53 39.00 -14.88
CA LYS A 506 -3.26 38.82 -14.17
C LYS A 506 -2.07 38.58 -15.08
N ASN A 507 -2.21 37.73 -16.09
CA ASN A 507 -1.13 37.38 -17.02
C ASN A 507 -0.72 38.56 -17.91
N CYS A 508 -1.55 39.60 -18.04
CA CYS A 508 -1.12 40.85 -18.65
C CYS A 508 0.04 41.53 -17.89
N ASN A 509 0.29 41.14 -16.62
CA ASN A 509 1.27 41.75 -15.73
C ASN A 509 2.37 40.79 -15.24
N MET A 510 2.42 39.52 -15.69
CA MET A 510 3.41 38.53 -15.24
C MET A 510 4.07 37.74 -16.38
N ASP A 511 5.31 37.30 -16.14
CA ASP A 511 6.13 36.46 -17.02
C ASP A 511 5.45 35.10 -17.26
N PRO A 512 5.18 34.70 -18.51
CA PRO A 512 4.52 33.44 -18.87
C PRO A 512 5.20 32.17 -18.33
N SER A 513 6.47 32.24 -17.94
CA SER A 513 7.26 31.09 -17.46
C SER A 513 6.96 30.67 -16.02
N LEU A 514 6.26 31.49 -15.23
CA LEU A 514 6.01 31.27 -13.79
C LEU A 514 4.62 30.69 -13.44
N ASN A 515 3.74 30.50 -14.42
CA ASN A 515 2.30 30.38 -14.16
C ASN A 515 1.76 28.98 -13.78
N TRP A 516 2.61 27.97 -13.54
CA TRP A 516 2.10 26.60 -13.31
C TRP A 516 2.75 25.85 -12.14
N LYS A 517 3.62 26.48 -11.34
CA LYS A 517 4.05 25.88 -10.07
C LYS A 517 2.81 25.71 -9.19
N LEU A 518 2.22 24.51 -9.22
CA LEU A 518 1.28 24.01 -8.23
C LEU A 518 2.03 24.04 -6.91
N ASN A 519 1.92 25.16 -6.17
CA ASN A 519 2.25 25.15 -4.76
C ASN A 519 1.42 24.02 -4.17
N LEU A 520 2.09 23.04 -3.55
CA LEU A 520 1.40 21.96 -2.83
C LEU A 520 0.33 22.63 -1.96
N LEU A 521 -0.92 22.23 -2.16
CA LEU A 521 -2.05 22.76 -1.42
C LEU A 521 -1.86 22.40 0.06
N GLU A 522 -1.40 23.34 0.88
CA GLU A 522 -1.47 23.19 2.32
C GLU A 522 -2.93 23.33 2.73
N PHE A 523 -3.48 22.26 3.30
CA PHE A 523 -4.91 22.20 3.63
C PHE A 523 -5.33 23.29 4.61
N ASP A 524 -4.49 23.60 5.60
CA ASP A 524 -4.74 24.63 6.61
C ASP A 524 -4.92 26.02 5.98
N ASP A 525 -4.23 26.27 4.87
CA ASP A 525 -4.33 27.51 4.11
C ASP A 525 -5.65 27.60 3.34
N ILE A 526 -6.15 26.50 2.77
CA ILE A 526 -7.50 26.45 2.17
C ILE A 526 -8.55 26.76 3.23
N ILE A 527 -8.48 26.10 4.39
CA ILE A 527 -9.45 26.28 5.47
C ILE A 527 -9.48 27.73 5.96
N SER A 528 -8.35 28.43 5.97
CA SER A 528 -8.31 29.85 6.38
C SER A 528 -9.15 30.80 5.49
N HIS A 529 -9.50 30.38 4.27
CA HIS A 529 -10.32 31.15 3.33
C HIS A 529 -11.80 30.71 3.31
N LEU A 530 -12.15 29.67 4.07
CA LEU A 530 -13.50 29.10 4.10
C LEU A 530 -14.22 29.49 5.39
N LYS A 531 -15.48 29.91 5.26
CA LYS A 531 -16.39 30.01 6.40
C LYS A 531 -17.28 28.78 6.46
N VAL A 532 -17.26 28.11 7.61
CA VAL A 532 -18.32 27.16 7.95
C VAL A 532 -19.55 27.99 8.26
N LYS A 533 -20.59 27.82 7.45
CA LYS A 533 -21.90 28.36 7.78
C LYS A 533 -22.44 27.51 8.93
N GLU A 534 -22.28 28.00 10.16
CA GLU A 534 -23.03 27.45 11.28
C GLU A 534 -24.51 27.73 10.97
N ASP A 535 -25.23 26.70 10.53
CA ASP A 535 -26.67 26.78 10.40
C ASP A 535 -27.22 27.00 11.82
N GLY A 536 -27.42 28.27 12.16
CA GLY A 536 -27.99 28.68 13.43
C GLY A 536 -29.37 28.06 13.57
N ASN A 537 -29.43 27.02 14.39
CA ASN A 537 -30.65 26.33 14.79
C ASN A 537 -31.10 26.84 16.16
#